data_AF-A0A944Q4D8-F1
#
_entry.id   AF-A0A944Q4D8-F1
#
_cell.length_a   1.000
_cell.length_b   1.000
_cell.length_c   1.000
_cell.angle_alpha   90.00
_cell.angle_beta   90.00
_cell.angle_gamma   90.00
#
_symmetry.space_group_name_H-M   'P 1'
#
loop_
_entity.id
_entity.type
_entity.pdbx_description
1 polymer ?
#
loop_
_entity_poly.entity_id
_entity_poly.type
_entity_poly.pdbx_seq_one_letter_code
_entity_poly.pdbx_strand_id
1 'polypeptide(L)'
;MSGAYEELAQTGQLGRLSLELLRQVGRQVTRSQGFPPPEGYSRWDDDAVDELLTRMLDRKGAGGRFITSCFLKAVDDRSLEKLFFTTVRNFLIDEAKMTDRGKLRRRFARRLQEDDRFLKVTGPSPRWALAAGTRGQVWQGDLDTLVRAAWEVRGVWITAWNHSGPTPVETVQALMTVLTAVLEAAGGAVREEDLARVLEARFDLLAPPEYTTLYADDGALIDPTVAAADLGSVADRDPVFADVRAEWIWQALSPQERILLSYLEDSPAAAAGILQSGPRQAGAIMEAIREKLRLALSDDSDQVAVLGALLNRGGDPPDVG
;
A
#
# COMPACT_ATOMS: atom_id res chain seq x y z
N MET A 1 14.17 -14.03 -45.82
CA MET A 1 14.42 -14.16 -44.37
C MET A 1 13.08 -14.47 -43.76
N SER A 2 12.97 -15.54 -42.99
CA SER A 2 11.68 -15.87 -42.36
C SER A 2 11.40 -14.89 -41.23
N GLY A 3 10.19 -14.35 -41.18
CA GLY A 3 9.74 -13.37 -40.19
C GLY A 3 9.07 -14.02 -38.98
N ALA A 4 8.84 -13.26 -37.91
CA ALA A 4 8.18 -13.74 -36.70
C ALA A 4 6.75 -14.28 -36.97
N TYR A 5 6.02 -13.65 -37.89
CA TYR A 5 4.70 -14.09 -38.35
C TYR A 5 4.78 -15.43 -39.08
N GLU A 6 5.78 -15.60 -39.94
CA GLU A 6 5.96 -16.82 -40.71
C GLU A 6 6.39 -17.99 -39.81
N GLU A 7 7.25 -17.73 -38.81
CA GLU A 7 7.60 -18.70 -37.77
C GLU A 7 6.37 -19.19 -36.99
N LEU A 8 5.50 -18.27 -36.57
CA LEU A 8 4.24 -18.60 -35.90
C LEU A 8 3.27 -19.35 -36.84
N ALA A 9 3.23 -19.00 -38.12
CA ALA A 9 2.37 -19.66 -39.10
C ALA A 9 2.78 -21.11 -39.37
N GLN A 10 4.09 -21.38 -39.38
CA GLN A 10 4.64 -22.72 -39.66
C GLN A 10 4.58 -23.63 -38.43
N THR A 11 4.87 -23.10 -37.24
CA THR A 11 5.02 -23.90 -36.02
C THR A 11 3.78 -23.89 -35.12
N GLY A 12 2.91 -22.89 -35.27
CA GLY A 12 1.78 -22.66 -34.36
C GLY A 12 2.20 -22.29 -32.93
N GLN A 13 3.49 -22.03 -32.70
CA GLN A 13 4.07 -21.80 -31.38
C GLN A 13 5.04 -20.61 -31.43
N LEU A 14 5.33 -20.05 -30.25
CA LEU A 14 6.37 -19.04 -30.11
C LEU A 14 7.74 -19.69 -30.31
N GLY A 15 8.36 -19.41 -31.45
CA GLY A 15 9.76 -19.73 -31.70
C GLY A 15 10.69 -18.56 -31.35
N ARG A 16 11.93 -18.64 -31.81
CA ARG A 16 12.97 -17.65 -31.47
C ARG A 16 12.62 -16.26 -32.01
N LEU A 17 12.20 -16.15 -33.26
CA LEU A 17 11.96 -14.86 -33.92
C LEU A 17 10.74 -14.14 -33.32
N SER A 18 9.68 -14.88 -33.03
CA SER A 18 8.46 -14.37 -32.40
C SER A 18 8.67 -14.01 -30.93
N LEU A 19 9.51 -14.75 -30.19
CA LEU A 19 9.96 -14.36 -28.84
C LEU A 19 10.83 -13.09 -28.85
N GLU A 20 11.77 -12.99 -29.79
CA GLU A 20 12.61 -11.80 -29.95
C GLU A 20 11.77 -10.55 -30.28
N LEU A 21 10.79 -10.68 -31.19
CA LEU A 21 9.84 -9.61 -31.49
C LEU A 21 9.03 -9.21 -30.25
N LEU A 22 8.53 -10.19 -29.49
CA LEU A 22 7.78 -9.93 -28.26
C LEU A 22 8.62 -9.21 -27.20
N ARG A 23 9.90 -9.59 -27.03
CA ARG A 23 10.88 -8.90 -26.17
C ARG A 23 11.15 -7.47 -26.63
N GLN A 24 11.36 -7.27 -27.92
CA GLN A 24 11.56 -5.93 -28.50
C GLN A 24 10.35 -5.03 -28.22
N VAL A 25 9.14 -5.54 -28.44
CA VAL A 25 7.90 -4.82 -28.15
C VAL A 25 7.75 -4.55 -26.65
N GLY A 26 8.07 -5.52 -25.78
CA GLY A 26 8.08 -5.34 -24.32
C GLY A 26 8.97 -4.18 -23.89
N ARG A 27 10.21 -4.12 -24.40
CA ARG A 27 11.14 -3.00 -24.16
C ARG A 27 10.58 -1.67 -24.67
N GLN A 28 9.94 -1.68 -25.83
CA GLN A 28 9.37 -0.47 -26.42
C GLN A 28 8.22 0.09 -25.58
N VAL A 29 7.30 -0.77 -25.13
CA VAL A 29 6.14 -0.36 -24.32
C VAL A 29 6.59 0.20 -22.98
N THR A 30 7.50 -0.50 -22.30
CA THR A 30 7.98 -0.13 -20.95
C THR A 30 8.73 1.20 -20.93
N ARG A 31 9.55 1.48 -21.96
CA ARG A 31 10.26 2.76 -22.11
C ARG A 31 9.35 3.92 -22.51
N SER A 32 8.28 3.67 -23.25
CA SER A 32 7.46 4.74 -23.85
C SER A 32 6.24 5.14 -23.03
N GLN A 33 5.81 4.34 -22.05
CA GLN A 33 4.53 4.54 -21.35
C GLN A 33 4.66 4.84 -19.84
N GLY A 34 5.86 4.81 -19.27
CA GLY A 34 6.10 5.20 -17.87
C GLY A 34 5.47 4.29 -16.82
N PHE A 35 5.24 3.01 -17.15
CA PHE A 35 4.80 2.01 -16.17
C PHE A 35 5.92 1.71 -15.16
N PRO A 36 5.61 1.40 -13.89
CA PRO A 36 6.62 0.93 -12.95
C PRO A 36 7.09 -0.49 -13.32
N PRO A 37 8.37 -0.84 -13.06
CA PRO A 37 8.87 -2.20 -13.22
C PRO A 37 8.16 -3.19 -12.28
N PRO A 38 8.27 -4.51 -12.53
CA PRO A 38 7.73 -5.54 -11.66
C PRO A 38 8.32 -5.48 -10.24
N GLU A 39 7.63 -6.08 -9.28
CA GLU A 39 8.13 -6.23 -7.92
C GLU A 39 9.48 -6.97 -7.92
N GLY A 40 10.43 -6.52 -7.09
CA GLY A 40 11.80 -7.01 -7.08
C GLY A 40 12.75 -6.30 -8.05
N TYR A 41 12.24 -5.43 -8.94
CA TYR A 41 13.05 -4.67 -9.89
C TYR A 41 12.97 -3.17 -9.62
N SER A 42 14.12 -2.49 -9.59
CA SER A 42 14.21 -1.03 -9.40
C SER A 42 14.07 -0.25 -10.71
N ARG A 43 14.19 -0.92 -11.87
CA ARG A 43 14.10 -0.32 -13.22
C ARG A 43 13.65 -1.35 -14.25
N TRP A 44 13.30 -0.88 -15.45
CA TRP A 44 13.08 -1.74 -16.62
C TRP A 44 14.40 -2.10 -17.30
N ASP A 45 14.98 -3.23 -16.90
CA ASP A 45 16.04 -3.92 -17.63
C ASP A 45 15.49 -5.15 -18.36
N ASP A 46 16.38 -5.91 -19.02
CA ASP A 46 16.00 -7.06 -19.83
C ASP A 46 15.36 -8.17 -18.99
N ASP A 47 15.84 -8.38 -17.76
CA ASP A 47 15.28 -9.35 -16.81
C ASP A 47 13.88 -8.93 -16.36
N ALA A 48 13.66 -7.64 -16.08
CA ALA A 48 12.33 -7.11 -15.76
C ALA A 48 11.33 -7.29 -16.93
N VAL A 49 11.80 -7.15 -18.18
CA VAL A 49 10.97 -7.39 -19.37
C VAL A 49 10.68 -8.87 -19.54
N ASP A 50 11.65 -9.75 -19.31
CA ASP A 50 11.43 -11.20 -19.37
C ASP A 50 10.48 -11.69 -18.28
N GLU A 51 10.55 -11.13 -17.08
CA GLU A 51 9.59 -11.39 -15.99
C GLU A 51 8.17 -10.95 -16.38
N LEU A 52 8.01 -9.77 -17.00
CA LEU A 52 6.73 -9.32 -17.53
C LEU A 52 6.16 -10.32 -18.56
N LEU A 53 6.98 -10.75 -19.53
CA LEU A 53 6.54 -11.66 -20.58
C LEU A 53 6.21 -13.05 -20.03
N THR A 54 7.00 -13.55 -19.07
CA THR A 54 6.72 -14.80 -18.35
C THR A 54 5.37 -14.72 -17.66
N ARG A 55 5.09 -13.67 -16.88
CA ARG A 55 3.79 -13.48 -16.23
C ARG A 55 2.62 -13.36 -17.23
N MET A 56 2.84 -12.76 -18.40
CA MET A 56 1.84 -12.72 -19.47
C MET A 56 1.53 -14.11 -20.04
N LEU A 57 2.56 -14.93 -20.26
CA LEU A 57 2.45 -16.28 -20.83
C LEU A 57 1.92 -17.31 -19.82
N ASP A 58 2.31 -17.18 -18.55
CA ASP A 58 1.93 -18.11 -17.48
C ASP A 58 0.53 -17.84 -16.91
N ARG A 59 -0.09 -16.71 -17.26
CA ARG A 59 -1.45 -16.39 -16.84
C ARG A 59 -2.41 -17.47 -17.33
N LYS A 60 -2.84 -18.36 -16.42
CA LYS A 60 -3.63 -19.58 -16.69
C LYS A 60 -4.68 -19.36 -17.78
N GLY A 61 -4.47 -20.04 -18.91
CA GLY A 61 -5.33 -19.99 -20.09
C GLY A 61 -5.29 -18.69 -20.89
N ALA A 62 -4.90 -17.54 -20.34
CA ALA A 62 -4.84 -16.25 -21.05
C ALA A 62 -3.58 -16.08 -21.91
N GLY A 63 -2.44 -16.62 -21.46
CA GLY A 63 -1.15 -16.57 -22.18
C GLY A 63 -1.21 -17.16 -23.59
N GLY A 64 -1.54 -18.45 -23.70
CA GLY A 64 -1.71 -19.09 -25.01
C GLY A 64 -2.79 -18.43 -25.87
N ARG A 65 -3.92 -17.99 -25.26
CA ARG A 65 -5.02 -17.32 -25.98
C ARG A 65 -4.61 -16.00 -26.61
N PHE A 66 -3.75 -15.20 -25.98
CA PHE A 66 -3.35 -13.91 -26.58
C PHE A 66 -2.44 -14.13 -27.78
N ILE A 67 -1.52 -15.11 -27.71
CA ILE A 67 -0.66 -15.47 -28.85
C ILE A 67 -1.50 -15.93 -30.03
N THR A 68 -2.41 -16.87 -29.80
CA THR A 68 -3.34 -17.33 -30.84
C THR A 68 -4.20 -16.18 -31.37
N SER A 69 -4.70 -15.28 -30.52
CA SER A 69 -5.53 -14.15 -30.96
C SER A 69 -4.75 -13.12 -31.77
N CYS A 70 -3.50 -12.83 -31.41
CA CYS A 70 -2.64 -11.93 -32.17
C CYS A 70 -2.29 -12.54 -33.52
N PHE A 71 -1.92 -13.83 -33.54
CA PHE A 71 -1.62 -14.53 -34.78
C PHE A 71 -2.81 -14.56 -35.75
N LEU A 72 -4.01 -14.96 -35.28
CA LEU A 72 -5.22 -15.02 -36.12
C LEU A 72 -5.63 -13.66 -36.72
N LYS A 73 -5.22 -12.55 -36.10
CA LYS A 73 -5.53 -11.19 -36.54
C LYS A 73 -4.41 -10.55 -37.35
N ALA A 74 -3.19 -11.09 -37.26
CA ALA A 74 -2.05 -10.60 -38.01
C ALA A 74 -2.09 -11.12 -39.45
N VAL A 75 -1.61 -10.30 -40.37
CA VAL A 75 -1.46 -10.62 -41.79
C VAL A 75 0.00 -10.57 -42.23
N ASP A 76 0.88 -10.04 -41.38
CA ASP A 76 2.32 -9.86 -41.60
C ASP A 76 3.04 -9.55 -40.27
N ASP A 77 4.37 -9.43 -40.29
CA ASP A 77 5.18 -9.08 -39.12
C ASP A 77 4.79 -7.73 -38.50
N ARG A 78 4.42 -6.75 -39.33
CA ARG A 78 4.10 -5.39 -38.87
C ARG A 78 2.77 -5.32 -38.11
N SER A 79 1.77 -6.05 -38.58
CA SER A 79 0.48 -6.19 -37.91
C SER A 79 0.62 -7.01 -36.64
N LEU A 80 1.46 -8.04 -36.64
CA LEU A 80 1.80 -8.82 -35.45
C LEU A 80 2.47 -7.94 -34.38
N GLU A 81 3.46 -7.13 -34.75
CA GLU A 81 4.14 -6.18 -33.84
C GLU A 81 3.14 -5.22 -33.18
N LYS A 82 2.22 -4.62 -33.97
CA LYS A 82 1.18 -3.72 -33.44
C LYS A 82 0.23 -4.41 -32.47
N LEU A 83 -0.14 -5.65 -32.76
CA LEU A 83 -1.03 -6.45 -31.92
C LEU A 83 -0.33 -6.84 -30.61
N PHE A 84 0.94 -7.25 -30.66
CA PHE A 84 1.77 -7.46 -29.48
C PHE A 84 1.90 -6.18 -28.65
N PHE A 85 2.19 -5.04 -29.28
CA PHE A 85 2.32 -3.75 -28.59
C PHE A 85 1.03 -3.41 -27.83
N THR A 86 -0.11 -3.52 -28.51
CA THR A 86 -1.42 -3.25 -27.90
C THR A 86 -1.70 -4.21 -26.75
N THR A 87 -1.37 -5.48 -26.90
CA THR A 87 -1.64 -6.52 -25.90
C THR A 87 -0.76 -6.35 -24.66
N VAL A 88 0.54 -6.14 -24.83
CA VAL A 88 1.49 -5.87 -23.74
C VAL A 88 1.09 -4.59 -22.99
N ARG A 89 0.73 -3.53 -23.73
CA ARG A 89 0.23 -2.29 -23.13
C ARG A 89 -1.03 -2.52 -22.30
N ASN A 90 -2.01 -3.24 -22.84
CA ASN A 90 -3.26 -3.51 -22.13
C ASN A 90 -3.03 -4.39 -20.89
N PHE A 91 -2.12 -5.35 -20.97
CA PHE A 91 -1.71 -6.16 -19.82
C PHE A 91 -1.12 -5.28 -18.72
N LEU A 92 -0.18 -4.38 -19.05
CA LEU A 92 0.39 -3.45 -18.06
C LEU A 92 -0.64 -2.48 -17.48
N ILE A 93 -1.62 -2.04 -18.28
CA ILE A 93 -2.77 -1.26 -17.79
C ILE A 93 -3.56 -2.09 -16.77
N ASP A 94 -3.83 -3.36 -17.07
CA ASP A 94 -4.60 -4.25 -16.21
C ASP A 94 -3.83 -4.65 -14.94
N GLU A 95 -2.53 -4.86 -15.02
CA GLU A 95 -1.65 -5.01 -13.85
C GLU A 95 -1.69 -3.77 -12.97
N ALA A 96 -1.49 -2.58 -13.56
CA ALA A 96 -1.57 -1.31 -12.85
C ALA A 96 -2.94 -1.12 -12.17
N LYS A 97 -4.02 -1.60 -12.80
CA LYS A 97 -5.39 -1.61 -12.25
C LYS A 97 -5.61 -2.63 -11.12
N MET A 98 -4.80 -3.68 -11.04
CA MET A 98 -4.86 -4.70 -9.99
C MET A 98 -4.04 -4.34 -8.76
N THR A 99 -3.09 -3.40 -8.87
CA THR A 99 -2.39 -2.83 -7.72
C THR A 99 -3.37 -2.16 -6.75
N ASP A 100 -3.01 -2.08 -5.48
CA ASP A 100 -3.86 -1.41 -4.49
C ASP A 100 -4.03 0.09 -4.78
N ARG A 101 -3.00 0.75 -5.32
CA ARG A 101 -3.09 2.08 -5.95
C ARG A 101 -4.13 2.14 -7.06
N GLY A 102 -4.11 1.17 -7.98
CA GLY A 102 -5.07 1.07 -9.08
C GLY A 102 -6.51 0.85 -8.61
N LYS A 103 -6.70 0.06 -7.55
CA LYS A 103 -7.99 -0.14 -6.88
C LYS A 103 -8.47 1.15 -6.21
N LEU A 104 -7.60 1.85 -5.47
CA LEU A 104 -7.87 3.16 -4.87
C LEU A 104 -8.31 4.17 -5.94
N ARG A 105 -7.56 4.27 -7.04
CA ARG A 105 -7.87 5.15 -8.17
C ARG A 105 -9.25 4.92 -8.74
N ARG A 106 -9.60 3.66 -9.02
CA ARG A 106 -10.94 3.30 -9.52
C ARG A 106 -12.05 3.65 -8.53
N ARG A 107 -11.80 3.44 -7.24
CA ARG A 107 -12.79 3.73 -6.18
C ARG A 107 -13.10 5.21 -6.13
N PHE A 108 -12.10 6.08 -6.01
CA PHE A 108 -12.39 7.51 -5.94
C PHE A 108 -12.89 8.06 -7.29
N ALA A 109 -12.34 7.62 -8.43
CA ALA A 109 -12.73 8.15 -9.74
C ALA A 109 -14.21 7.91 -10.05
N ARG A 110 -14.77 6.76 -9.62
CA ARG A 110 -16.20 6.51 -9.71
C ARG A 110 -17.02 7.49 -8.86
N ARG A 111 -16.58 7.78 -7.64
CA ARG A 111 -17.28 8.71 -6.73
C ARG A 111 -17.22 10.15 -7.21
N LEU A 112 -16.06 10.59 -7.71
CA LEU A 112 -15.93 11.90 -8.34
C LEU A 112 -16.84 12.03 -9.58
N GLN A 113 -17.03 10.95 -10.34
CA GLN A 113 -17.93 10.94 -11.49
C GLN A 113 -19.41 11.05 -11.10
N GLU A 114 -19.78 10.56 -9.91
CA GLU A 114 -21.16 10.55 -9.37
C GLU A 114 -21.50 11.88 -8.62
N ASP A 115 -20.54 12.79 -8.43
CA ASP A 115 -20.70 14.02 -7.64
C ASP A 115 -20.48 15.28 -8.51
N ASP A 116 -21.53 16.10 -8.66
CA ASP A 116 -21.57 17.28 -9.53
C ASP A 116 -20.56 18.38 -9.14
N ARG A 117 -19.97 18.32 -7.94
CA ARG A 117 -18.91 19.25 -7.53
C ARG A 117 -17.61 19.03 -8.29
N PHE A 118 -17.44 17.89 -8.95
CA PHE A 118 -16.21 17.53 -9.65
C PHE A 118 -16.43 17.43 -11.15
N LEU A 119 -15.42 17.91 -11.89
CA LEU A 119 -15.40 17.84 -13.35
C LEU A 119 -14.24 16.99 -13.81
N LYS A 120 -14.57 16.01 -14.65
CA LYS A 120 -13.57 15.23 -15.37
C LYS A 120 -13.09 16.03 -16.58
N VAL A 121 -11.80 16.31 -16.63
CA VAL A 121 -11.18 17.06 -17.74
C VAL A 121 -10.56 16.08 -18.73
N THR A 122 -10.93 16.22 -20.00
CA THR A 122 -10.43 15.37 -21.09
C THR A 122 -8.97 15.68 -21.41
N GLY A 123 -8.15 14.64 -21.60
CA GLY A 123 -6.74 14.81 -21.93
C GLY A 123 -6.00 13.46 -22.04
N PRO A 124 -4.68 13.48 -22.28
CA PRO A 124 -3.87 12.25 -22.42
C PRO A 124 -3.83 11.39 -21.14
N SER A 125 -4.17 11.98 -20.01
CA SER A 125 -4.38 11.29 -18.73
C SER A 125 -5.65 11.83 -18.09
N PRO A 126 -6.49 10.97 -17.46
CA PRO A 126 -7.66 11.43 -16.73
C PRO A 126 -7.29 12.44 -15.64
N ARG A 127 -8.01 13.56 -15.61
CA ARG A 127 -7.82 14.63 -14.62
C ARG A 127 -9.15 15.02 -14.01
N TRP A 128 -9.08 15.50 -12.76
CA TRP A 128 -10.21 16.00 -12.01
C TRP A 128 -9.96 17.43 -11.56
N ALA A 129 -11.00 18.25 -11.59
CA ALA A 129 -11.02 19.61 -11.08
C ALA A 129 -12.33 19.85 -10.33
N LEU A 130 -12.40 20.91 -9.52
CA LEU A 130 -13.67 21.36 -8.94
C LEU A 130 -14.48 22.13 -9.99
N ALA A 131 -15.80 21.93 -9.98
CA ALA A 131 -16.73 22.58 -10.89
C ALA A 131 -16.76 24.11 -10.73
N ALA A 132 -16.52 24.59 -9.52
CA ALA A 132 -16.45 26.01 -9.16
C ALA A 132 -15.10 26.67 -9.51
N GLY A 133 -14.08 25.89 -9.90
CA GLY A 133 -12.74 26.38 -10.21
C GLY A 133 -12.55 26.88 -11.64
N THR A 134 -11.36 27.42 -11.93
CA THR A 134 -10.98 27.90 -13.26
C THR A 134 -10.97 26.76 -14.28
N ARG A 135 -11.89 26.81 -15.25
CA ARG A 135 -12.03 25.77 -16.27
C ARG A 135 -10.82 25.75 -17.20
N GLY A 136 -10.28 24.54 -17.44
CA GLY A 136 -9.20 24.30 -18.40
C GLY A 136 -7.78 24.53 -17.87
N GLN A 137 -7.61 25.10 -16.68
CA GLN A 137 -6.30 25.20 -16.05
C GLN A 137 -5.85 23.82 -15.57
N VAL A 138 -4.66 23.38 -16.00
CA VAL A 138 -4.05 22.14 -15.54
C VAL A 138 -3.05 22.46 -14.44
N TRP A 139 -3.10 21.72 -13.35
CA TRP A 139 -2.13 21.85 -12.28
C TRP A 139 -0.76 21.31 -12.73
N GLN A 140 0.30 22.09 -12.49
CA GLN A 140 1.69 21.81 -12.87
C GLN A 140 2.66 22.02 -11.69
N GLY A 141 2.14 22.03 -10.46
CA GLY A 141 2.92 22.25 -9.24
C GLY A 141 3.66 20.99 -8.77
N ASP A 142 4.21 21.08 -7.56
CA ASP A 142 4.90 19.99 -6.90
C ASP A 142 3.95 19.13 -6.03
N LEU A 143 4.11 17.81 -6.10
CA LEU A 143 3.26 16.83 -5.41
C LEU A 143 3.24 17.06 -3.90
N ASP A 144 4.39 17.45 -3.32
CA ASP A 144 4.51 17.72 -1.88
C ASP A 144 3.60 18.86 -1.41
N THR A 145 3.26 19.79 -2.31
CA THR A 145 2.30 20.85 -2.01
C THR A 145 0.89 20.30 -1.85
N LEU A 146 0.51 19.32 -2.68
CA LEU A 146 -0.79 18.65 -2.57
C LEU A 146 -0.84 17.73 -1.35
N VAL A 147 0.25 17.04 -1.04
CA VAL A 147 0.38 16.22 0.17
C VAL A 147 0.22 17.08 1.41
N ARG A 148 0.88 18.25 1.47
CA ARG A 148 0.71 19.20 2.59
C ARG A 148 -0.74 19.65 2.75
N ALA A 149 -1.40 20.03 1.64
CA ALA A 149 -2.81 20.41 1.66
C ALA A 149 -3.72 19.27 2.18
N ALA A 150 -3.41 18.02 1.85
CA ALA A 150 -4.14 16.87 2.38
C ALA A 150 -3.96 16.70 3.90
N TRP A 151 -2.76 16.97 4.43
CA TRP A 151 -2.47 16.90 5.87
C TRP A 151 -3.09 18.03 6.68
N GLU A 152 -3.37 19.18 6.06
CA GLU A 152 -4.07 20.30 6.72
C GLU A 152 -5.55 19.98 7.02
N VAL A 153 -6.13 18.98 6.35
CA VAL A 153 -7.49 18.49 6.60
C VAL A 153 -7.55 17.73 7.94
N ARG A 154 -8.03 18.42 8.97
CA ARG A 154 -8.21 17.89 10.34
C ARG A 154 -9.50 17.07 10.48
N GLY A 155 -9.52 16.17 11.46
CA GLY A 155 -10.72 15.43 11.85
C GLY A 155 -11.13 14.31 10.88
N VAL A 156 -10.26 13.96 9.93
CA VAL A 156 -10.52 12.95 8.90
C VAL A 156 -9.51 11.83 9.01
N TRP A 157 -10.02 10.61 9.22
CA TRP A 157 -9.22 9.39 9.36
C TRP A 157 -9.91 8.23 8.65
N ILE A 158 -9.13 7.34 8.03
CA ILE A 158 -9.64 6.07 7.50
C ILE A 158 -9.29 5.01 8.53
N THR A 159 -10.29 4.55 9.28
CA THR A 159 -10.13 3.55 10.35
C THR A 159 -10.14 2.11 9.84
N ALA A 160 -10.68 1.89 8.64
CA ALA A 160 -10.71 0.59 7.98
C ALA A 160 -10.61 0.74 6.46
N TRP A 161 -9.62 0.05 5.87
CA TRP A 161 -9.52 -0.15 4.43
C TRP A 161 -10.05 -1.54 4.07
N ASN A 162 -11.14 -1.62 3.33
CA ASN A 162 -11.69 -2.91 2.94
C ASN A 162 -11.11 -3.40 1.61
N HIS A 163 -10.49 -4.58 1.62
CA HIS A 163 -9.94 -5.19 0.40
C HIS A 163 -11.04 -5.75 -0.54
N SER A 164 -12.26 -5.95 -0.03
CA SER A 164 -13.43 -6.43 -0.77
C SER A 164 -14.73 -5.80 -0.27
N GLY A 165 -15.76 -5.78 -1.13
CA GLY A 165 -17.08 -5.22 -0.80
C GLY A 165 -17.19 -3.70 -0.96
N PRO A 166 -18.37 -3.12 -0.68
CA PRO A 166 -18.60 -1.68 -0.77
C PRO A 166 -17.74 -0.93 0.27
N THR A 167 -17.00 0.09 -0.15
CA THR A 167 -16.22 0.95 0.76
C THR A 167 -17.14 1.56 1.84
N PRO A 168 -16.77 1.52 3.14
CA PRO A 168 -17.53 2.16 4.22
C PRO A 168 -17.83 3.63 3.92
N VAL A 169 -18.97 4.11 4.40
CA VAL A 169 -19.47 5.47 4.10
C VAL A 169 -18.52 6.52 4.67
N GLU A 170 -17.97 6.27 5.86
CA GLU A 170 -17.03 7.11 6.57
C GLU A 170 -15.70 7.22 5.80
N THR A 171 -15.21 6.10 5.27
CA THR A 171 -14.03 6.07 4.40
C THR A 171 -14.28 6.85 3.11
N VAL A 172 -15.47 6.74 2.52
CA VAL A 172 -15.83 7.54 1.33
C VAL A 172 -15.87 9.02 1.68
N GLN A 173 -16.49 9.41 2.78
CA GLN A 173 -16.52 10.81 3.23
C GLN A 173 -15.10 11.34 3.47
N ALA A 174 -14.24 10.56 4.14
CA ALA A 174 -12.85 10.91 4.38
C ALA A 174 -12.08 11.17 3.09
N LEU A 175 -12.18 10.25 2.13
CA LEU A 175 -11.55 10.39 0.82
C LEU A 175 -12.06 11.63 0.08
N MET A 176 -13.37 11.86 0.06
CA MET A 176 -13.97 12.97 -0.66
C MET A 176 -13.61 14.33 -0.03
N THR A 177 -13.59 14.42 1.30
CA THR A 177 -13.17 15.65 2.00
C THR A 177 -11.73 16.02 1.69
N VAL A 178 -10.81 15.05 1.73
CA VAL A 178 -9.40 15.29 1.38
C VAL A 178 -9.26 15.66 -0.10
N LEU A 179 -9.94 14.94 -1.01
CA LEU A 179 -9.89 15.24 -2.44
C LEU A 179 -10.42 16.63 -2.78
N THR A 180 -11.49 17.09 -2.10
CA THR A 180 -11.99 18.46 -2.24
C THR A 180 -10.91 19.47 -1.84
N ALA A 181 -10.35 19.36 -0.64
CA ALA A 181 -9.33 20.29 -0.16
C ALA A 181 -8.07 20.33 -1.05
N VAL A 182 -7.63 19.16 -1.53
CA VAL A 182 -6.48 19.05 -2.44
C VAL A 182 -6.78 19.74 -3.78
N LEU A 183 -7.98 19.57 -4.33
CA LEU A 183 -8.36 20.23 -5.58
C LEU A 183 -8.61 21.74 -5.41
N GLU A 184 -9.06 22.18 -4.23
CA GLU A 184 -9.14 23.61 -3.88
C GLU A 184 -7.73 24.23 -3.85
N ALA A 185 -6.80 23.59 -3.14
CA ALA A 185 -5.40 24.04 -3.06
C ALA A 185 -4.69 24.02 -4.42
N ALA A 186 -5.02 23.05 -5.28
CA ALA A 186 -4.44 22.95 -6.62
C ALA A 186 -4.89 24.09 -7.56
N GLY A 187 -6.11 24.63 -7.37
CA GLY A 187 -6.67 25.68 -8.24
C GLY A 187 -6.80 25.29 -9.72
N GLY A 188 -6.73 23.99 -10.04
CA GLY A 188 -6.68 23.47 -11.41
C GLY A 188 -6.83 21.95 -11.47
N ALA A 189 -6.86 21.42 -12.69
CA ALA A 189 -7.07 20.00 -12.94
C ALA A 189 -5.85 19.15 -12.58
N VAL A 190 -6.01 18.22 -11.65
CA VAL A 190 -4.97 17.31 -11.14
C VAL A 190 -5.15 15.92 -11.76
N ARG A 191 -4.05 15.21 -12.04
CA ARG A 191 -4.10 13.85 -12.62
C ARG A 191 -4.61 12.85 -11.58
N GLU A 192 -5.36 11.85 -12.02
CA GLU A 192 -5.80 10.77 -11.13
C GLU A 192 -4.63 10.05 -10.43
N GLU A 193 -3.48 9.92 -11.09
CA GLU A 193 -2.28 9.32 -10.50
C GLU A 193 -1.75 10.15 -9.32
N ASP A 194 -1.70 11.47 -9.47
CA ASP A 194 -1.20 12.37 -8.42
C ASP A 194 -2.18 12.40 -7.25
N LEU A 195 -3.49 12.40 -7.51
CA LEU A 195 -4.51 12.28 -6.47
C LEU A 195 -4.42 10.95 -5.70
N ALA A 196 -4.13 9.84 -6.39
CA ALA A 196 -3.92 8.56 -5.74
C ALA A 196 -2.69 8.60 -4.81
N ARG A 197 -1.57 9.18 -5.26
CA ARG A 197 -0.36 9.34 -4.43
C ARG A 197 -0.59 10.22 -3.20
N VAL A 198 -1.36 11.29 -3.35
CA VAL A 198 -1.73 12.16 -2.22
C VAL A 198 -2.55 11.39 -1.18
N LEU A 199 -3.54 10.62 -1.62
CA LEU A 199 -4.36 9.80 -0.72
C LEU A 199 -3.56 8.69 -0.05
N GLU A 200 -2.62 8.07 -0.76
CA GLU A 200 -1.69 7.09 -0.19
C GLU A 200 -0.84 7.71 0.90
N ALA A 201 -0.20 8.85 0.63
CA ALA A 201 0.64 9.55 1.60
C ALA A 201 -0.15 10.07 2.82
N ARG A 202 -1.41 10.50 2.61
CA ARG A 202 -2.25 11.06 3.67
C ARG A 202 -2.78 10.03 4.65
N PHE A 203 -3.08 8.83 4.17
CA PHE A 203 -3.77 7.79 4.93
C PHE A 203 -2.91 6.54 5.16
N ASP A 204 -1.65 6.60 4.73
CA ASP A 204 -0.68 5.51 4.83
C ASP A 204 -1.21 4.17 4.26
N LEU A 205 -2.04 4.26 3.21
CA LEU A 205 -2.89 3.15 2.75
C LEU A 205 -2.10 2.00 2.11
N LEU A 206 -0.84 2.23 1.76
CA LEU A 206 0.02 1.29 1.02
C LEU A 206 1.39 1.06 1.66
N ALA A 207 1.71 1.71 2.80
CA ALA A 207 2.89 1.27 3.53
C ALA A 207 2.60 -0.15 4.03
N PRO A 208 3.45 -1.16 3.72
CA PRO A 208 3.47 -2.33 4.58
C PRO A 208 3.69 -1.79 6.01
N PRO A 209 2.99 -2.34 7.02
CA PRO A 209 3.23 -1.91 8.40
C PRO A 209 4.75 -1.92 8.63
N GLU A 210 5.32 -0.74 8.88
CA GLU A 210 6.75 -0.62 9.08
C GLU A 210 7.07 -1.36 10.38
N TYR A 211 7.53 -2.60 10.23
CA TYR A 211 8.28 -3.27 11.27
C TYR A 211 9.60 -2.51 11.35
N THR A 212 9.68 -1.54 12.27
CA THR A 212 10.98 -1.01 12.69
C THR A 212 11.73 -2.19 13.31
N THR A 213 12.65 -2.76 12.54
CA THR A 213 13.70 -3.60 13.09
C THR A 213 14.57 -2.66 13.92
N LEU A 214 14.44 -2.76 15.24
CA LEU A 214 15.38 -2.14 16.17
C LEU A 214 16.75 -2.76 15.88
N TYR A 215 17.60 -2.01 15.19
CA TYR A 215 19.03 -2.22 15.29
C TYR A 215 19.38 -2.06 16.78
N ALA A 216 19.79 -3.16 17.40
CA ALA A 216 20.58 -3.10 18.62
C ALA A 216 21.87 -2.35 18.25
N ASP A 217 22.07 -1.19 18.86
CA ASP A 217 23.35 -0.51 18.82
C ASP A 217 24.38 -1.41 19.52
N ASP A 218 25.45 -1.72 18.81
CA ASP A 218 26.56 -2.56 19.26
C ASP A 218 27.25 -1.89 20.47
N GLY A 219 27.01 -2.41 21.66
CA GLY A 219 27.55 -1.86 22.91
C GLY A 219 27.82 -2.90 23.98
N ALA A 220 28.95 -3.60 23.85
CA ALA A 220 29.64 -4.41 24.85
C ALA A 220 29.00 -5.76 25.27
N LEU A 221 29.64 -6.84 24.80
CA LEU A 221 29.53 -8.20 25.32
C LEU A 221 29.78 -8.21 26.84
N ILE A 222 28.76 -8.58 27.63
CA ILE A 222 28.94 -9.05 29.01
C ILE A 222 28.61 -10.56 29.02
N ASP A 223 29.58 -11.31 29.54
CA ASP A 223 29.65 -12.76 29.67
C ASP A 223 28.46 -13.35 30.48
N PRO A 224 27.73 -14.37 29.99
CA PRO A 224 26.53 -14.90 30.63
C PRO A 224 26.84 -15.96 31.72
N THR A 225 27.82 -15.71 32.60
CA THR A 225 28.22 -16.67 33.65
C THR A 225 28.00 -16.22 35.10
N VAL A 226 27.17 -15.20 35.33
CA VAL A 226 26.73 -14.86 36.71
C VAL A 226 25.20 -14.86 36.82
N ALA A 227 24.58 -15.96 36.37
CA ALA A 227 23.25 -16.32 36.82
C ALA A 227 23.39 -17.31 37.98
N ALA A 228 23.14 -16.83 39.20
CA ALA A 228 22.58 -17.57 40.36
C ALA A 228 23.12 -17.06 41.70
N ALA A 229 22.71 -15.87 42.12
CA ALA A 229 22.58 -15.50 43.54
C ALA A 229 22.01 -14.08 43.62
N ASP A 230 20.68 -13.94 43.69
CA ASP A 230 20.00 -13.35 44.85
C ASP A 230 18.48 -13.31 44.60
N LEU A 231 17.72 -14.02 45.41
CA LEU A 231 16.29 -13.78 45.57
C LEU A 231 16.15 -12.65 46.60
N GLY A 232 16.41 -11.42 46.16
CA GLY A 232 16.43 -10.22 46.99
C GLY A 232 15.24 -9.29 46.70
N SER A 233 14.37 -9.11 47.70
CA SER A 233 13.57 -7.92 48.01
C SER A 233 12.73 -7.23 46.90
N VAL A 234 11.42 -7.26 47.06
CA VAL A 234 10.40 -6.49 46.30
C VAL A 234 10.50 -4.96 46.52
N ALA A 235 11.49 -4.47 47.27
CA ALA A 235 11.53 -3.09 47.76
C ALA A 235 12.55 -2.15 47.08
N ASP A 236 13.23 -2.58 46.02
CA ASP A 236 14.24 -1.73 45.32
C ASP A 236 14.05 -1.72 43.79
N ARG A 237 12.78 -1.70 43.36
CA ARG A 237 12.41 -1.43 41.97
C ARG A 237 12.24 0.06 41.80
N ASP A 238 13.04 0.70 40.95
CA ASP A 238 12.91 2.14 40.69
C ASP A 238 11.60 2.40 39.91
N PRO A 239 10.53 2.89 40.56
CA PRO A 239 9.23 3.07 39.91
C PRO A 239 9.31 4.10 38.79
N VAL A 240 10.26 5.05 38.89
CA VAL A 240 10.49 6.08 37.87
C VAL A 240 11.01 5.45 36.59
N PHE A 241 11.89 4.44 36.68
CA PHE A 241 12.41 3.75 35.50
C PHE A 241 11.31 2.94 34.80
N ALA A 242 10.46 2.25 35.57
CA ALA A 242 9.33 1.49 35.03
C ALA A 242 8.32 2.40 34.32
N ASP A 243 8.02 3.58 34.88
CA ASP A 243 7.12 4.57 34.28
C ASP A 243 7.67 5.20 32.99
N VAL A 244 8.97 5.52 32.95
CA VAL A 244 9.62 6.05 31.74
C VAL A 244 9.63 5.02 30.62
N ARG A 245 9.87 3.75 30.95
CA ARG A 245 9.83 2.65 29.98
C ARG A 245 8.41 2.37 29.49
N ALA A 246 7.43 2.36 30.38
CA ALA A 246 6.02 2.23 30.02
C ALA A 246 5.56 3.38 29.11
N GLU A 247 6.04 4.61 29.32
CA GLU A 247 5.77 5.76 28.43
C GLU A 247 6.31 5.52 27.03
N TRP A 248 7.55 5.06 26.93
CA TRP A 248 8.17 4.79 25.64
C TRP A 248 7.43 3.68 24.86
N ILE A 249 7.04 2.60 25.55
CA ILE A 249 6.21 1.53 24.96
C ILE A 249 4.84 2.06 24.56
N TRP A 250 4.18 2.85 25.42
CA TRP A 250 2.87 3.45 25.16
C TRP A 250 2.88 4.35 23.93
N GLN A 251 3.90 5.18 23.77
CA GLN A 251 4.04 6.05 22.60
C GLN A 251 4.26 5.27 21.30
N ALA A 252 4.92 4.11 21.36
CA ALA A 252 5.11 3.22 20.22
C ALA A 252 3.86 2.42 19.83
N LEU A 253 2.85 2.31 20.71
CA LEU A 253 1.57 1.68 20.39
C LEU A 253 0.67 2.64 19.62
N SER A 254 0.03 2.13 18.58
CA SER A 254 -1.02 2.84 17.85
C SER A 254 -2.26 3.04 18.73
N PRO A 255 -3.15 4.00 18.40
CA PRO A 255 -4.38 4.21 19.16
C PRO A 255 -5.26 2.96 19.30
N GLN A 256 -5.30 2.10 18.28
CA GLN A 256 -6.05 0.85 18.32
C GLN A 256 -5.41 -0.19 19.26
N GLU A 257 -4.08 -0.23 19.30
CA GLU A 257 -3.33 -1.11 20.19
C GLU A 257 -3.44 -0.68 21.66
N ARG A 258 -3.45 0.64 21.92
CA ARG A 258 -3.67 1.20 23.27
C ARG A 258 -5.04 0.82 23.82
N ILE A 259 -6.10 0.88 23.00
CA ILE A 259 -7.45 0.47 23.40
C ILE A 259 -7.49 -1.02 23.75
N LEU A 260 -6.81 -1.87 22.98
CA LEU A 260 -6.83 -3.31 23.18
C LEU A 260 -5.91 -3.82 24.29
N LEU A 261 -5.03 -2.98 24.84
CA LEU A 261 -4.05 -3.38 25.84
C LEU A 261 -4.70 -4.02 27.08
N SER A 262 -5.84 -3.46 27.52
CA SER A 262 -6.62 -3.95 28.66
C SER A 262 -7.48 -5.18 28.35
N TYR A 263 -7.52 -5.62 27.09
CA TYR A 263 -8.37 -6.71 26.59
C TYR A 263 -7.55 -7.83 25.93
N LEU A 264 -6.23 -7.88 26.18
CA LEU A 264 -5.35 -8.89 25.57
C LEU A 264 -5.65 -10.31 26.03
N GLU A 265 -6.28 -10.50 27.19
CA GLU A 265 -6.72 -11.81 27.69
C GLU A 265 -8.10 -12.22 27.17
N ASP A 266 -8.85 -11.29 26.57
CA ASP A 266 -10.17 -11.58 26.03
C ASP A 266 -10.10 -12.37 24.71
N SER A 267 -11.23 -12.96 24.33
CA SER A 267 -11.33 -13.64 23.04
C SER A 267 -11.23 -12.63 21.87
N PRO A 268 -10.64 -13.02 20.72
CA PRO A 268 -10.62 -12.18 19.52
C PRO A 268 -12.00 -11.72 19.04
N ALA A 269 -13.06 -12.45 19.40
CA ALA A 269 -14.45 -12.07 19.12
C ALA A 269 -14.94 -10.91 20.01
N ALA A 270 -14.51 -10.86 21.27
CA ALA A 270 -14.80 -9.74 22.17
C ALA A 270 -14.01 -8.49 21.77
N ALA A 271 -12.71 -8.65 21.46
CA ALA A 271 -11.87 -7.58 20.93
C ALA A 271 -12.38 -7.03 19.59
N ALA A 272 -12.96 -7.87 18.74
CA ALA A 272 -13.63 -7.46 17.51
C ALA A 272 -14.84 -6.54 17.75
N GLY A 273 -15.60 -6.78 18.83
CA GLY A 273 -16.70 -5.91 19.24
C GLY A 273 -16.21 -4.52 19.67
N ILE A 274 -15.07 -4.46 20.36
CA ILE A 274 -14.43 -3.21 20.81
C ILE A 274 -13.87 -2.42 19.63
N LEU A 275 -13.18 -3.10 18.70
CA LEU A 275 -12.58 -2.49 17.51
C LEU A 275 -13.55 -2.27 16.34
N GLN A 276 -14.80 -2.74 16.45
CA GLN A 276 -15.76 -2.81 15.34
C GLN A 276 -15.15 -3.44 14.07
N SER A 277 -14.30 -4.45 14.24
CA SER A 277 -13.55 -5.13 13.16
C SER A 277 -13.90 -6.61 13.09
N GLY A 278 -13.35 -7.33 12.10
CA GLY A 278 -13.55 -8.78 12.01
C GLY A 278 -12.72 -9.56 13.05
N PRO A 279 -13.19 -10.72 13.57
CA PRO A 279 -12.49 -11.51 14.59
C PRO A 279 -11.05 -11.90 14.22
N ARG A 280 -10.81 -12.12 12.92
CA ARG A 280 -9.48 -12.44 12.39
C ARG A 280 -8.51 -11.27 12.45
N GLN A 281 -9.01 -10.06 12.24
CA GLN A 281 -8.22 -8.83 12.28
C GLN A 281 -7.94 -8.43 13.73
N ALA A 282 -8.95 -8.49 14.60
CA ALA A 282 -8.77 -8.29 16.04
C ALA A 282 -7.74 -9.28 16.61
N GLY A 283 -7.81 -10.56 16.22
CA GLY A 283 -6.81 -11.56 16.61
C GLY A 283 -5.40 -11.23 16.12
N ALA A 284 -5.24 -10.78 14.88
CA ALA A 284 -3.93 -10.38 14.36
C ALA A 284 -3.34 -9.16 15.10
N ILE A 285 -4.18 -8.19 15.46
CA ILE A 285 -3.75 -7.02 16.24
C ILE A 285 -3.37 -7.44 17.67
N MET A 286 -4.15 -8.32 18.31
CA MET A 286 -3.82 -8.84 19.64
C MET A 286 -2.49 -9.61 19.67
N GLU A 287 -2.23 -10.45 18.67
CA GLU A 287 -0.94 -11.15 18.54
C GLU A 287 0.22 -10.18 18.30
N ALA A 288 0.02 -9.14 17.48
CA ALA A 288 1.02 -8.11 17.26
C ALA A 288 1.37 -7.35 18.54
N ILE A 289 0.36 -7.02 19.38
CA ILE A 289 0.59 -6.39 20.68
C ILE A 289 1.36 -7.33 21.61
N ARG A 290 0.98 -8.61 21.69
CA ARG A 290 1.69 -9.61 22.51
C ARG A 290 3.15 -9.74 22.10
N GLU A 291 3.43 -9.79 20.81
CA GLU A 291 4.79 -9.88 20.30
C GLU A 291 5.59 -8.61 20.57
N LYS A 292 4.99 -7.42 20.41
CA LYS A 292 5.62 -6.14 20.78
C LYS A 292 5.94 -6.07 22.27
N LEU A 293 5.03 -6.50 23.14
CA LEU A 293 5.24 -6.56 24.59
C LEU A 293 6.33 -7.58 24.94
N ARG A 294 6.32 -8.76 24.31
CA ARG A 294 7.34 -9.80 24.51
C ARG A 294 8.74 -9.29 24.17
N LEU A 295 8.88 -8.56 23.06
CA LEU A 295 10.15 -7.98 22.61
C LEU A 295 10.58 -6.77 23.44
N ALA A 296 9.64 -5.91 23.85
CA ALA A 296 9.96 -4.72 24.64
C ALA A 296 10.33 -5.06 26.09
N LEU A 297 9.79 -6.16 26.61
CA LEU A 297 10.02 -6.60 27.99
C LEU A 297 11.13 -7.65 28.11
N SER A 298 11.65 -8.23 27.02
CA SER A 298 12.61 -9.35 27.09
C SER A 298 13.91 -9.04 27.82
N ASP A 299 14.31 -7.76 27.86
CA ASP A 299 15.56 -7.29 28.48
C ASP A 299 15.35 -6.53 29.80
N ASP A 300 14.10 -6.37 30.26
CA ASP A 300 13.80 -5.62 31.49
C ASP A 300 13.81 -6.55 32.71
N SER A 301 14.64 -6.27 33.71
CA SER A 301 14.65 -7.02 34.99
C SER A 301 13.36 -6.84 35.79
N ASP A 302 12.56 -5.83 35.44
CA ASP A 302 11.32 -5.42 36.12
C ASP A 302 10.07 -5.49 35.22
N GLN A 303 9.99 -6.50 34.33
CA GLN A 303 8.89 -6.71 33.37
C GLN A 303 7.49 -6.56 33.99
N VAL A 304 7.31 -7.06 35.22
CA VAL A 304 6.02 -7.01 35.95
C VAL A 304 5.65 -5.58 36.36
N ALA A 305 6.62 -4.76 36.73
CA ALA A 305 6.38 -3.36 37.12
C ALA A 305 6.09 -2.50 35.88
N VAL A 306 6.81 -2.70 34.77
CA VAL A 306 6.57 -2.01 33.49
C VAL A 306 5.20 -2.36 32.92
N LEU A 307 4.82 -3.64 32.93
CA LEU A 307 3.50 -4.09 32.47
C LEU A 307 2.37 -3.54 33.34
N GLY A 308 2.56 -3.47 34.66
CA GLY A 308 1.63 -2.84 35.59
C GLY A 308 1.44 -1.34 35.31
N ALA A 309 2.53 -0.59 35.11
CA ALA A 309 2.46 0.82 34.75
C ALA A 309 1.78 1.06 33.39
N LEU A 310 2.01 0.16 32.41
CA LEU A 310 1.39 0.23 31.09
C LEU A 310 -0.13 -0.04 31.15
N LEU A 311 -0.57 -1.03 31.93
CA LEU A 311 -1.98 -1.36 32.11
C LEU A 311 -2.74 -0.27 32.86
N ASN A 312 -2.11 0.38 33.86
CA ASN A 312 -2.71 1.51 34.57
C ASN A 312 -3.01 2.68 33.61
N ARG A 313 -2.18 2.88 32.59
CA ARG A 313 -2.39 3.92 31.55
C ARG A 313 -3.46 3.54 30.53
N GLY A 314 -3.66 2.26 30.28
CA GLY A 314 -4.76 1.73 29.47
C GLY A 314 -6.13 1.80 30.17
N GLY A 315 -6.16 2.02 31.48
CA GLY A 315 -7.37 2.15 32.30
C GLY A 315 -7.85 3.59 32.52
N ASP A 316 -7.02 4.60 32.27
CA ASP A 316 -7.42 5.99 32.40
C ASP A 316 -8.23 6.44 31.17
N PRO A 317 -9.47 6.95 31.33
CA PRO A 317 -10.22 7.54 30.23
C PRO A 317 -9.46 8.77 29.70
N PRO A 318 -9.51 9.05 28.38
CA PRO A 318 -8.81 10.20 27.81
C PRO A 318 -9.31 11.49 28.46
N ASP A 319 -8.39 12.22 29.07
CA ASP A 319 -8.62 13.52 29.69
C ASP A 319 -9.09 14.50 28.60
N VAL A 320 -10.36 14.93 28.70
CA VAL A 320 -10.97 15.85 27.75
C VAL A 320 -10.66 17.27 28.22
N GLY A 321 -9.48 17.76 27.83
CA GLY A 321 -9.09 19.18 27.92
C GLY A 321 -9.33 19.94 26.62
#